data_AF-A0A8I2J3Q3-F1
#
_entry.id   AF-A0A8I2J3Q3-F1
#
_cell.length_a   1.000
_cell.length_b   1.000
_cell.length_c   1.000
_cell.angle_alpha   90.00
_cell.angle_beta   90.00
_cell.angle_gamma   90.00
#
_symmetry.space_group_name_H-M   'P 1'
#
loop_
_entity.id
_entity.type
_entity.pdbx_description
1 polymer ?
#
loop_
_entity_poly.entity_id
_entity_poly.type
_entity_poly.pdbx_seq_one_letter_code
_entity_poly.pdbx_strand_id
1 'polypeptide(L)'
;MPFGSGDRAQLQQILDQLSRLATEVAAIKQQAADQQHTLDQLRHDTTAAINSGLADIRSVARDAMSRTTDLVGGPLTQVSNEIVAIRSAVTQIDGQLRATASHATAAPEPAPAADPEPPSHPLPGPDPEPVSDPEAGSETEAEPSSPDPAVLRAAAGIAHAIVEAHRDTWAFLIQTAGNERHFHIPGKVDDHEGFVSVRFSGPSLVAALTSLNHIAQTAANPVTQAIASHIQQKITAAVHEIITHPSTDGEGKPVRIVIDDRAAPAEPAHTTTAA
;
A
#
# COMPACT_ATOMS: atom_id res chain seq x y z
N MET A 1 -42.04 -69.24 25.34
CA MET A 1 -40.65 -69.10 25.83
C MET A 1 -40.61 -67.89 26.77
N PRO A 2 -40.55 -68.07 28.10
CA PRO A 2 -40.40 -66.97 29.02
C PRO A 2 -38.93 -66.53 29.07
N PHE A 3 -38.64 -65.25 28.87
CA PHE A 3 -37.31 -64.68 29.07
C PHE A 3 -36.82 -64.98 30.49
N GLY A 4 -35.58 -65.47 30.60
CA GLY A 4 -34.95 -65.77 31.89
C GLY A 4 -34.75 -64.51 32.73
N SER A 5 -34.70 -64.66 34.05
CA SER A 5 -34.47 -63.54 34.98
C SER A 5 -33.17 -62.76 34.71
N GLY A 6 -32.14 -63.44 34.17
CA GLY A 6 -30.87 -62.83 33.76
C GLY A 6 -31.01 -61.81 32.62
N ASP A 7 -31.79 -62.13 31.58
CA ASP A 7 -32.00 -61.24 30.43
C ASP A 7 -32.71 -59.94 30.84
N ARG A 8 -33.64 -60.03 31.81
CA ARG A 8 -34.35 -58.85 32.34
C ARG A 8 -33.43 -57.93 33.15
N ALA A 9 -32.54 -58.51 33.96
CA ALA A 9 -31.57 -57.73 34.72
C ALA A 9 -30.57 -57.02 33.79
N GLN A 10 -30.13 -57.71 32.73
CA GLN A 10 -29.23 -57.12 31.73
C GLN A 10 -29.90 -55.98 30.94
N LEU A 11 -31.18 -56.12 30.58
CA LEU A 11 -31.95 -55.05 29.92
C LEU A 11 -32.16 -53.84 30.84
N GLN A 12 -32.42 -54.06 32.13
CA GLN A 12 -32.52 -52.98 33.11
C GLN A 12 -31.19 -52.22 33.24
N GLN A 13 -30.07 -52.94 33.32
CA GLN A 13 -28.75 -52.34 33.39
C GLN A 13 -28.42 -51.50 32.15
N ILE A 14 -28.78 -51.97 30.95
CA ILE A 14 -28.58 -51.22 29.70
C ILE A 14 -29.44 -49.94 29.69
N LEU A 15 -30.69 -50.02 30.14
CA LEU A 15 -31.58 -48.86 30.24
C LEU A 15 -31.03 -47.81 31.21
N ASP A 16 -30.53 -48.23 32.36
CA ASP A 16 -29.90 -47.34 33.34
C ASP A 16 -28.65 -46.67 32.74
N GLN A 17 -27.79 -47.42 32.04
CA GLN A 17 -26.62 -46.88 31.35
C GLN A 17 -26.98 -45.86 30.26
N LEU A 18 -28.02 -46.12 29.47
CA LEU A 18 -28.48 -45.19 28.43
C LEU A 18 -29.05 -43.90 29.04
N SER A 19 -29.79 -44.00 30.14
CA SER A 19 -30.31 -42.81 30.84
C SER A 19 -29.19 -41.94 31.41
N ARG A 20 -28.13 -42.56 31.93
CA ARG A 20 -26.95 -41.87 32.41
C ARG A 20 -26.20 -41.18 31.28
N LEU A 21 -25.95 -41.88 30.18
CA LEU A 21 -25.30 -41.31 28.99
C LEU A 21 -26.08 -40.13 28.42
N ALA A 22 -27.42 -40.22 28.36
CA ALA A 22 -28.25 -39.12 27.90
C ALA A 22 -28.09 -37.87 28.79
N THR A 23 -27.98 -38.06 30.10
CA THR A 23 -27.76 -36.98 31.07
C THR A 23 -26.37 -36.36 30.92
N GLU A 24 -25.33 -37.19 30.77
CA GLU A 24 -23.96 -36.72 30.56
C GLU A 24 -23.81 -35.95 29.24
N VAL A 25 -24.44 -36.42 28.15
CA VAL A 25 -24.46 -35.71 26.86
C VAL A 25 -25.19 -34.38 26.97
N ALA A 26 -26.30 -34.31 27.71
CA ALA A 26 -27.00 -33.05 27.94
C ALA A 26 -26.13 -32.05 28.71
N ALA A 27 -25.41 -32.50 29.74
CA ALA A 27 -24.48 -31.67 30.50
C ALA A 27 -23.33 -31.14 29.62
N ILE A 28 -22.73 -31.99 28.78
CA ILE A 28 -21.65 -31.59 27.87
C ILE A 28 -22.16 -30.56 26.84
N LYS A 29 -23.37 -30.75 26.29
CA LYS A 29 -23.97 -29.77 25.37
C LYS A 29 -24.19 -28.43 26.02
N GLN A 30 -24.67 -28.42 27.27
CA GLN A 30 -24.83 -27.18 28.02
C GLN A 30 -23.49 -26.49 28.25
N GLN A 31 -22.47 -27.24 28.70
CA GLN A 31 -21.12 -26.71 28.88
C GLN A 31 -20.54 -26.13 27.60
N ALA A 32 -20.74 -26.78 26.45
CA ALA A 32 -20.28 -26.28 25.15
C ALA A 32 -20.98 -24.97 24.76
N ALA A 33 -22.28 -24.84 25.03
CA ALA A 33 -23.02 -23.60 24.79
C ALA A 33 -22.51 -22.45 25.69
N ASP A 34 -22.24 -22.74 26.97
CA ASP A 34 -21.70 -21.76 27.91
C ASP A 34 -20.27 -21.32 27.50
N GLN A 35 -19.45 -22.26 27.03
CA GLN A 35 -18.11 -21.97 26.50
C GLN A 35 -18.16 -21.12 25.23
N GLN A 36 -19.06 -21.43 24.31
CA GLN A 36 -19.25 -20.64 23.09
C GLN A 36 -19.64 -19.20 23.43
N HIS A 37 -20.57 -19.02 24.36
CA HIS A 37 -20.98 -17.69 24.82
C HIS A 37 -19.81 -16.91 25.44
N THR A 38 -18.99 -17.58 26.25
CA THR A 38 -17.81 -16.97 26.86
C THR A 38 -16.77 -16.54 25.82
N LEU A 39 -16.57 -17.36 24.77
CA LEU A 39 -15.66 -17.03 23.66
C LEU A 39 -16.18 -15.84 22.84
N ASP A 40 -17.48 -15.79 22.56
CA ASP A 40 -18.09 -14.68 21.82
C ASP A 40 -17.96 -13.37 22.61
N GLN A 41 -18.18 -13.42 23.92
CA GLN A 41 -18.00 -12.27 24.81
C GLN A 41 -16.53 -11.82 24.86
N LEU A 42 -15.59 -12.75 25.04
CA LEU A 42 -14.16 -12.42 25.06
C LEU A 42 -13.70 -11.81 23.73
N ARG A 43 -14.19 -12.32 22.60
CA ARG A 43 -13.90 -11.77 21.27
C ARG A 43 -14.44 -10.35 21.13
N HIS A 44 -15.65 -10.10 21.62
CA HIS A 44 -16.26 -8.78 21.64
C HIS A 44 -15.45 -7.79 22.48
N ASP A 45 -15.13 -8.15 23.73
CA ASP A 45 -14.38 -7.31 24.66
C ASP A 45 -12.97 -7.00 24.14
N THR A 46 -12.30 -8.00 23.55
CA THR A 46 -10.97 -7.82 22.94
C THR A 46 -11.03 -6.85 21.77
N THR A 47 -12.05 -6.97 20.91
CA THR A 47 -12.24 -6.07 19.77
C THR A 47 -12.49 -4.63 20.24
N ALA A 48 -13.31 -4.46 21.27
CA ALA A 48 -13.58 -3.14 21.87
C ALA A 48 -12.30 -2.52 22.46
N ALA A 49 -11.52 -3.30 23.20
CA ALA A 49 -10.26 -2.86 23.79
C ALA A 49 -9.22 -2.45 22.73
N ILE A 50 -9.08 -3.24 21.65
CA ILE A 50 -8.17 -2.92 20.54
C ILE A 50 -8.58 -1.61 19.87
N ASN A 51 -9.87 -1.45 19.57
CA ASN A 51 -10.37 -0.23 18.92
C ASN A 51 -10.17 1.01 19.80
N SER A 52 -10.38 0.88 21.11
CA SER A 52 -10.11 1.95 22.08
C SER A 52 -8.63 2.32 22.10
N GLY A 53 -7.74 1.34 22.28
CA GLY A 53 -6.29 1.61 22.33
C GLY A 53 -5.75 2.23 21.05
N LEU A 54 -6.26 1.81 19.90
CA LEU A 54 -5.87 2.39 18.60
C LEU A 54 -6.42 3.81 18.41
N ALA A 55 -7.60 4.13 18.96
CA ALA A 55 -8.09 5.51 19.00
C ALA A 55 -7.19 6.39 19.90
N ASP A 56 -6.75 5.87 21.04
CA ASP A 56 -5.85 6.56 21.97
C ASP A 56 -4.48 6.82 21.33
N ILE A 57 -3.87 5.81 20.69
CA ILE A 57 -2.60 5.95 19.97
C ILE A 57 -2.71 7.01 18.87
N ARG A 58 -3.79 7.00 18.08
CA ARG A 58 -4.01 8.02 17.04
C ARG A 58 -4.16 9.42 17.63
N SER A 59 -4.79 9.53 18.79
CA SER A 59 -4.92 10.80 19.51
C SER A 59 -3.55 11.33 19.95
N VAL A 60 -2.74 10.49 20.59
CA VAL A 60 -1.37 10.82 21.02
C VAL A 60 -0.48 11.18 19.83
N ALA A 61 -0.56 10.43 18.72
CA ALA A 61 0.20 10.72 17.52
C ALA A 61 -0.19 12.08 16.90
N ARG A 62 -1.49 12.41 16.85
CA ARG A 62 -1.96 13.72 16.37
C ARG A 62 -1.50 14.86 17.27
N ASP A 63 -1.56 14.68 18.59
CA ASP A 63 -1.07 15.68 19.55
C ASP A 63 0.44 15.90 19.38
N ALA A 64 1.22 14.82 19.25
CA ALA A 64 2.66 14.91 19.00
C ALA A 64 2.99 15.65 17.69
N MET A 65 2.28 15.35 16.59
CA MET A 65 2.47 16.05 15.31
C MET A 65 2.10 17.53 15.40
N SER A 66 1.02 17.89 16.11
CA SER A 66 0.66 19.28 16.35
C SER A 66 1.78 20.01 17.10
N ARG A 67 2.29 19.41 18.18
CA ARG A 67 3.39 20.00 18.95
C ARG A 67 4.67 20.15 18.12
N THR A 68 5.02 19.17 17.30
CA THR A 68 6.18 19.29 16.40
C THR A 68 5.99 20.40 15.38
N THR A 69 4.78 20.53 14.82
CA THR A 69 4.44 21.60 13.88
C THR A 69 4.56 22.97 14.54
N ASP A 70 4.09 23.11 15.79
CA ASP A 70 4.19 24.36 16.55
C ASP A 70 5.65 24.69 16.91
N LEU A 71 6.42 23.70 17.35
CA LEU A 71 7.83 23.85 17.74
C LEU A 71 8.75 24.17 16.56
N VAL A 72 8.46 23.63 15.37
CA VAL A 72 9.29 23.84 14.18
C VAL A 72 8.79 25.06 13.38
N GLY A 73 7.48 25.21 13.21
CA GLY A 73 6.88 26.23 12.36
C GLY A 73 7.09 27.65 12.85
N GLY A 74 7.02 27.88 14.18
CA GLY A 74 7.27 29.19 14.77
C GLY A 74 8.70 29.70 14.48
N PRO A 75 9.75 28.97 14.88
CA PRO A 75 11.13 29.33 14.61
C PRO A 75 11.45 29.46 13.11
N LEU A 76 10.92 28.59 12.24
CA LEU A 76 11.16 28.69 10.80
C LEU A 76 10.55 29.96 10.20
N THR A 77 9.36 30.36 10.66
CA THR A 77 8.73 31.62 10.26
C THR A 77 9.54 32.81 10.73
N GLN A 78 10.07 32.74 11.96
CA GLN A 78 10.96 33.77 12.50
C GLN A 78 12.24 33.90 11.66
N VAL A 79 12.94 32.79 11.41
CA VAL A 79 14.16 32.77 10.58
C VAL A 79 13.87 33.28 9.17
N SER A 80 12.72 32.92 8.59
CA SER A 80 12.32 33.41 7.26
C SER A 80 12.12 34.93 7.26
N ASN A 81 11.49 35.49 8.29
CA ASN A 81 11.32 36.94 8.44
C ASN A 81 12.66 37.65 8.63
N GLU A 82 13.57 37.07 9.42
CA GLU A 82 14.92 37.61 9.61
C GLU A 82 15.72 37.61 8.30
N ILE A 83 15.63 36.56 7.49
CA ILE A 83 16.29 36.50 6.17
C ILE A 83 15.76 37.59 5.23
N VAL A 84 14.44 37.82 5.21
CA VAL A 84 13.83 38.89 4.41
C VAL A 84 14.31 40.26 4.89
N ALA A 85 14.37 40.48 6.20
CA ALA A 85 14.88 41.72 6.79
C ALA A 85 16.35 41.96 6.41
N ILE A 86 17.20 40.94 6.52
CA ILE A 86 18.62 40.99 6.13
C ILE A 86 18.75 41.33 4.64
N ARG A 87 17.97 40.67 3.77
CA ARG A 87 18.01 40.94 2.33
C ARG A 87 17.62 42.40 2.02
N SER A 88 16.61 42.92 2.71
CA SER A 88 16.20 44.31 2.54
C SER A 88 17.29 45.30 2.97
N ALA A 89 17.95 45.04 4.10
CA ALA A 89 19.08 45.85 4.58
C ALA A 89 20.25 45.84 3.60
N VAL A 90 20.59 44.68 3.02
CA VAL A 90 21.64 44.57 1.99
C VAL A 90 21.31 45.40 0.77
N THR A 91 20.07 45.34 0.26
CA THR A 91 19.67 46.16 -0.90
C THR A 91 19.70 47.67 -0.62
N GLN A 92 19.42 48.07 0.63
CA GLN A 92 19.49 49.48 1.04
C GLN A 92 20.93 49.99 1.08
N ILE A 93 21.86 49.18 1.60
CA ILE A 93 23.29 49.50 1.63
C ILE A 93 23.85 49.64 0.20
N ASP A 94 23.49 48.73 -0.71
CA ASP A 94 23.91 48.80 -2.12
C ASP A 94 23.39 50.08 -2.80
N GLY A 95 22.13 50.45 -2.54
CA GLY A 95 21.54 51.70 -3.00
C GLY A 95 22.25 52.94 -2.45
N GLN A 96 22.62 52.94 -1.17
CA GLN A 96 23.40 54.05 -0.57
C GLN A 96 24.79 54.18 -1.17
N LEU A 97 25.51 53.07 -1.37
CA LEU A 97 26.83 53.06 -2.00
C LEU A 97 26.78 53.57 -3.45
N ARG A 98 25.73 53.21 -4.21
CA ARG A 98 25.53 53.72 -5.57
C ARG A 98 25.16 55.21 -5.58
N ALA A 99 24.38 55.67 -4.62
CA ALA A 99 24.02 57.09 -4.48
C ALA A 99 25.23 57.96 -4.09
N THR A 100 26.07 57.50 -3.16
CA THR A 100 27.31 58.21 -2.79
C THR A 100 28.34 58.21 -3.90
N ALA A 101 28.48 57.10 -4.65
CA ALA A 101 29.31 57.05 -5.85
C ALA A 101 28.81 58.03 -6.94
N SER A 102 27.49 58.13 -7.13
CA SER A 102 26.90 59.07 -8.10
C SER A 102 27.04 60.55 -7.67
N HIS A 103 27.06 60.82 -6.36
CA HIS A 103 27.35 62.17 -5.83
C HIS A 103 28.84 62.55 -5.95
N ALA A 104 29.75 61.58 -5.95
CA ALA A 104 31.19 61.83 -6.10
C ALA A 104 31.61 62.14 -7.56
N THR A 105 30.76 61.86 -8.56
CA THR A 105 31.06 62.08 -9.98
C THR A 105 30.38 63.33 -10.58
N ALA A 106 29.63 64.11 -9.80
CA ALA A 106 28.98 65.33 -10.28
C ALA A 106 29.91 66.56 -10.21
N ALA A 107 30.87 66.64 -11.13
CA ALA A 107 31.51 67.89 -11.53
C ALA A 107 31.29 68.07 -13.06
N PRO A 108 30.94 69.28 -13.55
CA PRO A 108 30.46 69.46 -14.92
C PRO A 108 31.61 69.79 -15.86
N GLU A 109 31.73 69.10 -17.01
CA GLU A 109 32.38 69.65 -18.22
C GLU A 109 32.15 68.78 -19.48
N PRO A 110 32.45 69.26 -20.71
CA PRO A 110 31.47 69.43 -21.79
C PRO A 110 31.68 68.46 -22.99
N ALA A 111 30.76 68.50 -23.95
CA ALA A 111 30.90 67.92 -25.31
C ALA A 111 32.14 68.53 -26.04
N PRO A 112 32.79 67.90 -27.07
CA PRO A 112 32.13 67.32 -28.26
C PRO A 112 32.85 66.16 -29.05
N ALA A 113 32.14 65.62 -30.05
CA ALA A 113 32.55 65.15 -31.40
C ALA A 113 33.25 63.77 -31.68
N ALA A 114 32.52 62.97 -32.49
CA ALA A 114 32.89 62.25 -33.74
C ALA A 114 33.87 61.04 -33.78
N ASP A 115 33.28 59.82 -33.90
CA ASP A 115 33.42 58.75 -34.93
C ASP A 115 34.80 58.15 -35.41
N PRO A 116 34.85 56.93 -36.03
CA PRO A 116 35.67 55.80 -35.56
C PRO A 116 36.63 55.17 -36.61
N GLU A 117 37.59 54.32 -36.18
CA GLU A 117 38.01 53.01 -36.77
C GLU A 117 39.28 52.44 -36.08
N PRO A 118 39.48 51.10 -36.04
CA PRO A 118 40.63 50.56 -36.79
C PRO A 118 40.40 49.17 -37.45
N PRO A 119 41.25 48.76 -38.42
CA PRO A 119 41.04 47.59 -39.27
C PRO A 119 41.83 46.31 -38.91
N SER A 120 41.22 45.17 -39.26
CA SER A 120 41.76 43.90 -39.84
C SER A 120 42.90 43.07 -39.19
N HIS A 121 42.52 41.85 -38.76
CA HIS A 121 43.06 40.48 -39.04
C HIS A 121 44.57 40.18 -39.11
N PRO A 122 44.99 38.97 -38.63
CA PRO A 122 45.27 37.86 -39.58
C PRO A 122 44.86 36.41 -39.15
N LEU A 123 44.60 35.56 -40.15
CA LEU A 123 44.41 34.08 -40.17
C LEU A 123 45.77 33.31 -40.01
N PRO A 124 45.94 31.95 -40.15
CA PRO A 124 45.03 30.80 -40.45
C PRO A 124 45.27 29.41 -39.75
N GLY A 125 44.22 28.55 -39.74
CA GLY A 125 44.22 27.07 -39.94
C GLY A 125 44.54 26.12 -38.76
N PRO A 126 44.32 24.78 -38.85
CA PRO A 126 43.42 23.93 -39.68
C PRO A 126 42.48 23.00 -38.84
N ASP A 127 41.52 22.32 -39.48
CA ASP A 127 40.67 21.23 -38.90
C ASP A 127 41.48 19.96 -38.56
N PRO A 128 41.03 19.16 -37.57
CA PRO A 128 40.74 17.75 -37.88
C PRO A 128 39.48 17.16 -37.20
N GLU A 129 39.05 16.06 -37.83
CA GLU A 129 37.91 15.15 -37.67
C GLU A 129 37.50 14.69 -36.24
N PRO A 130 36.24 14.24 -36.04
CA PRO A 130 35.77 13.72 -34.77
C PRO A 130 36.30 12.30 -34.51
N VAL A 131 37.06 12.15 -33.43
CA VAL A 131 37.52 10.86 -32.92
C VAL A 131 36.32 10.12 -32.32
N SER A 132 36.05 8.92 -32.85
CA SER A 132 35.18 7.93 -32.21
C SER A 132 36.01 7.07 -31.27
N ASP A 133 35.58 6.93 -30.01
CA ASP A 133 35.72 5.77 -29.09
C ASP A 133 35.46 6.23 -27.64
N PRO A 134 35.25 5.35 -26.65
CA PRO A 134 34.33 4.19 -26.57
C PRO A 134 33.56 4.20 -25.22
N GLU A 135 32.64 3.24 -25.05
CA GLU A 135 31.94 2.84 -23.82
C GLU A 135 32.22 3.61 -22.51
N ALA A 136 31.24 4.39 -22.07
CA ALA A 136 30.94 4.50 -20.65
C ALA A 136 29.66 3.69 -20.43
N GLY A 137 29.81 2.47 -19.91
CA GLY A 137 28.71 1.74 -19.29
C GLY A 137 28.15 2.59 -18.17
N SER A 138 27.14 3.40 -18.48
CA SER A 138 26.22 3.90 -17.48
C SER A 138 25.51 2.68 -16.95
N GLU A 139 25.99 2.17 -15.81
CA GLU A 139 25.16 1.52 -14.82
C GLU A 139 23.96 2.44 -14.62
N THR A 140 22.93 2.20 -15.42
CA THR A 140 21.65 2.85 -15.28
C THR A 140 21.16 2.30 -13.95
N GLU A 141 21.30 3.11 -12.90
CA GLU A 141 20.59 2.93 -11.64
C GLU A 141 19.14 2.66 -12.06
N ALA A 142 18.76 1.39 -11.99
CA ALA A 142 17.56 0.92 -12.66
C ALA A 142 16.39 1.64 -12.00
N GLU A 143 15.83 2.62 -12.71
CA GLU A 143 14.67 3.33 -12.18
C GLU A 143 13.63 2.28 -11.79
N PRO A 144 13.00 2.45 -10.61
CA PRO A 144 12.02 1.51 -10.13
C PRO A 144 10.97 1.28 -11.23
N SER A 145 10.97 0.07 -11.81
CA SER A 145 10.14 -0.23 -12.98
C SER A 145 8.68 0.03 -12.62
N SER A 146 8.06 1.02 -13.27
CA SER A 146 6.66 1.35 -13.02
C SER A 146 5.76 0.18 -13.43
N PRO A 147 4.59 -0.03 -12.77
CA PRO A 147 3.65 -1.04 -13.22
C PRO A 147 3.22 -0.79 -14.67
N ASP A 148 2.91 -1.85 -15.41
CA ASP A 148 2.45 -1.74 -16.80
C ASP A 148 1.25 -0.78 -16.92
N PRO A 149 1.34 0.30 -17.72
CA PRO A 149 0.26 1.27 -17.87
C PRO A 149 -1.03 0.66 -18.44
N ALA A 150 -0.95 -0.43 -19.21
CA ALA A 150 -2.15 -1.13 -19.69
C ALA A 150 -2.91 -1.81 -18.54
N VAL A 151 -2.18 -2.45 -17.62
CA VAL A 151 -2.74 -3.07 -16.40
C VAL A 151 -3.38 -2.01 -15.51
N LEU A 152 -2.71 -0.89 -15.28
CA LEU A 152 -3.27 0.20 -14.46
C LEU A 152 -4.55 0.78 -15.08
N ARG A 153 -4.58 0.96 -16.41
CA ARG A 153 -5.78 1.44 -17.11
C ARG A 153 -6.93 0.44 -17.01
N ALA A 154 -6.66 -0.85 -17.16
CA ALA A 154 -7.67 -1.89 -17.02
C ALA A 154 -8.20 -1.95 -15.59
N ALA A 155 -7.32 -1.91 -14.59
CA ALA A 155 -7.70 -1.86 -13.18
C ALA A 155 -8.59 -0.65 -12.86
N ALA A 156 -8.26 0.53 -13.38
CA ALA A 156 -9.07 1.74 -13.22
C ALA A 156 -10.48 1.61 -13.81
N GLY A 157 -10.64 0.81 -14.87
CA GLY A 157 -11.93 0.53 -15.52
C GLY A 157 -12.82 -0.45 -14.75
N ILE A 158 -12.32 -1.13 -13.72
CA ILE A 158 -13.09 -2.09 -12.94
C ILE A 158 -14.03 -1.33 -11.99
N ALA A 159 -15.34 -1.47 -12.23
CA ALA A 159 -16.35 -0.86 -11.37
C ALA A 159 -16.27 -1.38 -9.93
N HIS A 160 -16.15 -2.70 -9.76
CA HIS A 160 -15.89 -3.34 -8.48
C HIS A 160 -15.25 -4.73 -8.65
N ALA A 161 -14.32 -5.05 -7.76
CA ALA A 161 -13.70 -6.37 -7.62
C ALA A 161 -13.93 -6.92 -6.21
N ILE A 162 -14.00 -8.24 -6.09
CA ILE A 162 -13.93 -8.95 -4.81
C ILE A 162 -12.52 -9.52 -4.70
N VAL A 163 -11.78 -9.09 -3.68
CA VAL A 163 -10.49 -9.65 -3.32
C VAL A 163 -10.68 -10.63 -2.17
N GLU A 164 -10.21 -11.86 -2.37
CA GLU A 164 -10.21 -12.92 -1.37
C GLU A 164 -8.78 -13.28 -1.00
N ALA A 165 -8.47 -13.22 0.29
CA ALA A 165 -7.11 -13.45 0.77
C ALA A 165 -7.12 -13.98 2.21
N HIS A 166 -6.01 -14.55 2.66
CA HIS A 166 -5.80 -14.81 4.08
C HIS A 166 -5.82 -13.49 4.88
N ARG A 167 -6.25 -13.54 6.14
CA ARG A 167 -6.36 -12.37 7.02
C ARG A 167 -5.07 -11.54 7.11
N ASP A 168 -3.93 -12.23 7.20
CA ASP A 168 -2.62 -11.55 7.31
C ASP A 168 -2.18 -10.92 5.98
N THR A 169 -2.51 -11.55 4.84
CA THR A 169 -2.29 -10.97 3.50
C THR A 169 -3.09 -9.69 3.34
N TRP A 170 -4.33 -9.68 3.82
CA TRP A 170 -5.16 -8.48 3.86
C TRP A 170 -4.58 -7.37 4.75
N ALA A 171 -4.13 -7.73 5.96
CA ALA A 171 -3.49 -6.78 6.86
C ALA A 171 -2.25 -6.14 6.23
N PHE A 172 -1.42 -6.94 5.55
CA PHE A 172 -0.27 -6.45 4.79
C PHE A 172 -0.66 -5.48 3.67
N LEU A 173 -1.70 -5.81 2.91
CA LEU A 173 -2.19 -4.94 1.83
C LEU A 173 -2.65 -3.58 2.37
N ILE A 174 -3.41 -3.57 3.47
CA ILE A 174 -3.85 -2.33 4.14
C ILE A 174 -2.66 -1.54 4.68
N GLN A 175 -1.68 -2.20 5.29
CA GLN A 175 -0.48 -1.52 5.79
C GLN A 175 0.31 -0.86 4.65
N THR A 176 0.33 -1.50 3.48
CA THR A 176 1.11 -1.06 2.32
C THR A 176 0.41 0.05 1.52
N ALA A 177 -0.88 -0.12 1.22
CA ALA A 177 -1.61 0.77 0.32
C ALA A 177 -2.60 1.71 1.04
N GLY A 178 -2.87 1.50 2.34
CA GLY A 178 -3.90 2.21 3.09
C GLY A 178 -3.67 3.71 3.25
N ASN A 179 -2.45 4.20 3.03
CA ASN A 179 -2.10 5.62 3.09
C ASN A 179 -2.13 6.33 1.72
N GLU A 180 -2.40 5.60 0.64
CA GLU A 180 -2.46 6.19 -0.70
C GLU A 180 -3.71 7.05 -0.89
N ARG A 181 -3.56 8.18 -1.59
CA ARG A 181 -4.65 9.15 -1.82
C ARG A 181 -5.91 8.54 -2.44
N HIS A 182 -5.74 7.52 -3.29
CA HIS A 182 -6.83 6.89 -4.03
C HIS A 182 -7.22 5.51 -3.48
N PHE A 183 -6.59 5.06 -2.40
CA PHE A 183 -6.94 3.80 -1.76
C PHE A 183 -8.08 4.02 -0.78
N HIS A 184 -9.25 3.51 -1.12
CA HIS A 184 -10.39 3.51 -0.21
C HIS A 184 -10.45 2.18 0.55
N ILE A 185 -10.36 2.25 1.88
CA ILE A 185 -10.53 1.08 2.74
C ILE A 185 -11.99 0.61 2.64
N PRO A 186 -12.24 -0.67 2.32
CA PRO A 186 -13.59 -1.20 2.20
C PRO A 186 -14.37 -1.05 3.52
N GLY A 187 -15.58 -0.50 3.45
CA GLY A 187 -16.45 -0.32 4.62
C GLY A 187 -17.05 -1.62 5.18
N LYS A 188 -17.01 -2.71 4.40
CA LYS A 188 -17.43 -4.07 4.80
C LYS A 188 -16.33 -5.06 4.46
N VAL A 189 -15.87 -5.79 5.46
CA VAL A 189 -14.91 -6.89 5.35
C VAL A 189 -15.64 -8.14 5.84
N ASP A 190 -15.86 -9.10 4.95
CA ASP A 190 -16.47 -10.37 5.30
C ASP A 190 -15.35 -11.34 5.75
N ASP A 191 -15.31 -11.65 7.05
CA ASP A 191 -14.30 -12.51 7.68
C ASP A 191 -14.86 -13.94 7.82
N HIS A 192 -14.09 -14.92 7.33
CA HIS A 192 -14.44 -16.33 7.23
C HIS A 192 -13.26 -17.19 7.67
N GLU A 193 -13.26 -17.75 8.88
CA GLU A 193 -12.29 -18.75 9.38
C GLU A 193 -10.87 -18.67 8.76
N GLY A 194 -10.21 -17.50 8.88
CA GLY A 194 -8.84 -17.27 8.38
C GLY A 194 -8.73 -16.56 7.02
N PHE A 195 -9.84 -16.43 6.29
CA PHE A 195 -9.96 -15.74 5.01
C PHE A 195 -10.82 -14.49 5.13
N VAL A 196 -10.53 -13.49 4.31
CA VAL A 196 -11.35 -12.31 4.18
C VAL A 196 -11.77 -12.11 2.73
N SER A 197 -13.00 -11.66 2.54
CA SER A 197 -13.53 -11.20 1.26
C SER A 197 -13.84 -9.71 1.36
N VAL A 198 -13.25 -8.92 0.46
CA VAL A 198 -13.33 -7.46 0.50
C VAL A 198 -13.62 -6.88 -0.88
N ARG A 199 -14.44 -5.83 -0.93
CA ARG A 199 -14.79 -5.19 -2.19
C ARG A 199 -13.86 -4.02 -2.49
N PHE A 200 -13.20 -4.07 -3.64
CA PHE A 200 -12.28 -3.05 -4.16
C PHE A 200 -12.91 -2.28 -5.31
N SER A 201 -12.65 -0.98 -5.36
CA SER A 201 -12.90 -0.15 -6.55
C SER A 201 -11.68 -0.18 -7.47
N GLY A 202 -11.86 0.17 -8.75
CA GLY A 202 -10.74 0.33 -9.69
C GLY A 202 -9.64 1.28 -9.19
N PRO A 203 -9.95 2.47 -8.66
CA PRO A 203 -8.95 3.35 -8.06
C PRO A 203 -8.18 2.73 -6.89
N SER A 204 -8.86 1.96 -6.02
CA SER A 204 -8.18 1.23 -4.94
C SER A 204 -7.25 0.14 -5.47
N LEU A 205 -7.60 -0.53 -6.58
CA LEU A 205 -6.73 -1.51 -7.23
C LEU A 205 -5.49 -0.85 -7.85
N VAL A 206 -5.66 0.31 -8.49
CA VAL A 206 -4.53 1.09 -9.03
C VAL A 206 -3.58 1.48 -7.91
N ALA A 207 -4.11 2.06 -6.82
CA ALA A 207 -3.32 2.44 -5.66
C ALA A 207 -2.57 1.23 -5.07
N ALA A 208 -3.25 0.10 -4.90
CA ALA A 208 -2.63 -1.13 -4.41
C ALA A 208 -1.49 -1.62 -5.32
N LEU A 209 -1.70 -1.68 -6.63
CA LEU A 209 -0.68 -2.09 -7.59
C LEU A 209 0.54 -1.16 -7.57
N THR A 210 0.33 0.15 -7.48
CA THR A 210 1.41 1.14 -7.40
C THR A 210 2.21 0.99 -6.11
N SER A 211 1.56 0.91 -4.95
CA SER A 211 2.27 0.77 -3.67
C SER A 211 2.99 -0.56 -3.55
N LEU A 212 2.35 -1.67 -3.96
CA LEU A 212 2.98 -2.99 -3.93
C LEU A 212 4.21 -3.03 -4.84
N ASN A 213 4.14 -2.45 -6.04
CA ASN A 213 5.28 -2.34 -6.93
C ASN A 213 6.43 -1.54 -6.32
N HIS A 214 6.10 -0.41 -5.68
CA HIS A 214 7.10 0.39 -4.98
C HIS A 214 7.78 -0.42 -3.86
N ILE A 215 7.00 -1.06 -2.98
CA ILE A 215 7.53 -1.88 -1.88
C ILE A 215 8.32 -3.09 -2.41
N ALA A 216 7.88 -3.72 -3.49
CA ALA A 216 8.59 -4.83 -4.13
C ALA A 216 9.96 -4.41 -4.72
N GLN A 217 10.24 -3.11 -4.84
CA GLN A 217 11.49 -2.60 -5.40
C GLN A 217 12.34 -1.88 -4.36
N THR A 218 11.73 -1.25 -3.37
CA THR A 218 12.44 -0.42 -2.38
C THR A 218 12.56 -1.04 -1.00
N ALA A 219 11.82 -2.10 -0.69
CA ALA A 219 11.88 -2.72 0.62
C ALA A 219 13.26 -3.35 0.87
N ALA A 220 13.93 -2.92 1.94
CA ALA A 220 15.20 -3.50 2.37
C ALA A 220 15.07 -4.96 2.88
N ASN A 221 13.88 -5.36 3.33
CA ASN A 221 13.63 -6.71 3.81
C ASN A 221 13.19 -7.62 2.64
N PRO A 222 13.95 -8.70 2.32
CA PRO A 222 13.63 -9.59 1.22
C PRO A 222 12.30 -10.34 1.40
N VAL A 223 11.86 -10.58 2.64
CA VAL A 223 10.55 -11.19 2.92
C VAL A 223 9.42 -10.23 2.55
N THR A 224 9.53 -8.97 2.96
CA THR A 224 8.56 -7.92 2.60
C THR A 224 8.50 -7.73 1.08
N GLN A 225 9.67 -7.75 0.43
CA GLN A 225 9.78 -7.69 -1.02
C GLN A 225 9.05 -8.85 -1.71
N ALA A 226 9.30 -10.08 -1.26
CA ALA A 226 8.68 -11.27 -1.82
C ALA A 226 7.15 -11.27 -1.65
N ILE A 227 6.65 -10.89 -0.47
CA ILE A 227 5.21 -10.78 -0.21
C ILE A 227 4.58 -9.73 -1.12
N ALA A 228 5.17 -8.53 -1.22
CA ALA A 228 4.67 -7.46 -2.07
C ALA A 228 4.63 -7.87 -3.55
N SER A 229 5.73 -8.46 -4.04
CA SER A 229 5.84 -8.97 -5.42
C SER A 229 4.79 -10.04 -5.71
N HIS A 230 4.62 -11.00 -4.80
CA HIS A 230 3.62 -12.06 -4.95
C HIS A 230 2.20 -11.53 -5.06
N ILE A 231 1.81 -10.64 -4.14
CA ILE A 231 0.48 -10.03 -4.13
C ILE A 231 0.26 -9.20 -5.39
N GLN A 232 1.25 -8.40 -5.79
CA GLN A 232 1.21 -7.61 -7.03
C GLN A 232 1.00 -8.51 -8.24
N GLN A 233 1.73 -9.62 -8.33
CA GLN A 233 1.63 -10.57 -9.43
C GLN A 233 0.24 -11.18 -9.54
N LYS A 234 -0.37 -11.57 -8.41
CA LYS A 234 -1.73 -12.12 -8.36
C LYS A 234 -2.78 -11.13 -8.84
N ILE A 235 -2.72 -9.88 -8.37
CA ILE A 235 -3.64 -8.83 -8.79
C ILE A 235 -3.44 -8.52 -10.29
N THR A 236 -2.18 -8.41 -10.72
CA THR A 236 -1.83 -8.16 -12.13
C THR A 236 -2.36 -9.25 -13.05
N ALA A 237 -2.19 -10.53 -12.67
CA ALA A 237 -2.68 -11.66 -13.45
C ALA A 237 -4.21 -11.63 -13.60
N ALA A 238 -4.94 -11.37 -12.52
CA ALA A 238 -6.40 -11.26 -12.56
C ALA A 238 -6.88 -10.07 -13.42
N VAL A 239 -6.19 -8.93 -13.36
CA VAL A 239 -6.50 -7.78 -14.22
C VAL A 239 -6.18 -8.09 -15.69
N HIS A 240 -5.10 -8.83 -15.96
CA HIS A 240 -4.71 -9.22 -17.31
C HIS A 240 -5.71 -10.19 -17.95
N GLU A 241 -6.36 -11.03 -17.15
CA GLU A 241 -7.46 -11.89 -17.61
C GLU A 241 -8.62 -11.05 -18.18
N ILE A 242 -8.93 -9.90 -17.59
CA ILE A 242 -9.96 -8.97 -18.09
C ILE A 242 -9.53 -8.32 -19.41
N ILE A 243 -8.26 -7.97 -19.54
CA ILE A 243 -7.71 -7.39 -20.78
C ILE A 243 -7.81 -8.40 -21.93
N THR A 244 -7.48 -9.65 -21.65
CA THR A 244 -7.45 -10.74 -22.64
C THR A 244 -8.84 -11.28 -22.96
N HIS A 245 -9.74 -11.31 -21.99
CA HIS A 245 -11.10 -11.84 -22.11
C HIS A 245 -12.12 -10.88 -21.50
N PRO A 246 -12.40 -9.73 -22.15
CA PRO A 246 -13.37 -8.78 -21.65
C PRO A 246 -14.78 -9.41 -21.70
N SER A 247 -15.36 -9.74 -20.55
CA SER A 247 -16.77 -10.14 -20.49
C SER A 247 -17.65 -8.91 -20.75
N THR A 248 -18.51 -9.03 -21.77
CA THR A 248 -19.53 -8.03 -22.13
C THR A 248 -20.91 -8.44 -21.63
N ASP A 249 -20.97 -9.49 -20.81
CA ASP A 249 -22.21 -10.10 -20.36
C ASP A 249 -22.80 -9.22 -19.26
N GLY A 250 -23.84 -8.46 -19.62
CA GLY A 250 -24.40 -7.31 -18.89
C GLY A 250 -25.04 -7.54 -17.52
N GLU A 251 -24.69 -8.61 -16.81
CA GLU A 251 -24.95 -8.73 -15.37
C GLU A 251 -23.62 -8.51 -14.65
N GLY A 252 -23.52 -7.39 -13.91
CA GLY A 252 -22.32 -6.93 -13.21
C GLY A 252 -21.76 -7.87 -12.16
N LYS A 253 -21.30 -9.06 -12.57
CA LYS A 253 -20.54 -9.98 -11.76
C LYS A 253 -19.21 -9.31 -11.42
N PRO A 254 -18.90 -9.13 -10.12
CA PRO A 254 -17.62 -8.56 -9.73
C PRO A 254 -16.46 -9.39 -10.24
N VAL A 255 -15.38 -8.71 -10.62
CA VAL A 255 -14.08 -9.36 -10.86
C VAL A 255 -13.65 -10.04 -9.56
N ARG A 256 -13.38 -11.34 -9.58
CA ARG A 256 -12.91 -12.06 -8.40
C ARG A 256 -11.39 -12.25 -8.46
N ILE A 257 -10.69 -11.77 -7.45
CA ILE A 257 -9.23 -11.83 -7.32
C ILE A 257 -8.91 -12.68 -6.10
N VAL A 258 -8.25 -13.82 -6.30
CA VAL A 258 -7.86 -14.73 -5.20
C VAL A 258 -6.36 -14.64 -4.96
N ILE A 259 -5.98 -14.26 -3.75
CA ILE A 259 -4.59 -14.14 -3.29
C ILE A 259 -4.32 -15.26 -2.29
N ASP A 260 -4.42 -16.50 -2.78
CA ASP A 260 -4.21 -17.73 -2.03
C ASP A 260 -3.75 -18.83 -2.99
N ASP A 261 -2.58 -19.42 -2.72
CA ASP A 261 -2.04 -20.54 -3.49
C ASP A 261 -2.37 -21.86 -2.80
N ARG A 262 -3.44 -22.50 -3.25
CA ARG A 262 -3.79 -23.86 -2.84
C ARG A 262 -3.22 -24.87 -3.82
N ALA A 263 -2.67 -25.97 -3.30
CA ALA A 263 -2.29 -27.09 -4.14
C ALA A 263 -3.53 -27.59 -4.92
N ALA A 264 -3.36 -27.83 -6.22
CA ALA A 264 -4.41 -28.45 -7.02
C ALA A 264 -4.77 -29.81 -6.39
N PRO A 265 -6.06 -30.16 -6.28
CA PRO A 265 -6.44 -31.49 -5.83
C PRO A 265 -5.80 -32.52 -6.76
N ALA A 266 -5.19 -33.56 -6.18
CA ALA A 266 -4.59 -34.63 -6.95
C ALA A 266 -5.64 -35.22 -7.90
N GLU A 267 -5.32 -35.26 -9.20
CA GLU A 267 -6.18 -35.90 -10.20
C GLU A 267 -6.48 -37.34 -9.75
N PRO A 268 -7.76 -37.77 -9.76
CA PRO A 268 -8.09 -39.15 -9.41
C PRO A 268 -7.39 -40.07 -10.40
N ALA A 269 -6.47 -40.90 -9.89
CA ALA A 269 -5.73 -41.88 -10.66
C ALA A 269 -6.72 -42.70 -11.50
N HIS A 270 -6.69 -42.51 -12.81
CA HIS A 270 -7.43 -43.32 -13.76
C HIS A 270 -7.04 -44.78 -13.52
N THR A 271 -7.99 -45.54 -12.97
CA THR A 271 -7.84 -46.98 -12.77
C THR A 271 -7.87 -47.61 -14.16
N THR A 272 -6.70 -47.79 -14.76
CA THR A 272 -6.53 -48.61 -15.96
C THR A 272 -6.96 -50.03 -15.58
N THR A 273 -8.20 -50.36 -15.94
CA THR A 273 -8.69 -51.73 -15.98
C THR A 273 -8.01 -52.39 -17.17
N ALA A 274 -6.98 -53.20 -16.90
CA ALA A 274 -6.42 -54.11 -17.88
C ALA A 274 -7.41 -55.27 -18.09
N ALA A 275 -7.82 -55.46 -19.33
CA ALA A 275 -8.52 -56.65 -19.82
C ALA A 275 -7.53 -57.70 -20.32
#